data_AF-A0A2S7Z322-F1
#
_entry.id   AF-A0A2S7Z322-F1
#
_cell.length_a   1.000
_cell.length_b   1.000
_cell.length_c   1.000
_cell.angle_alpha   90.00
_cell.angle_beta   90.00
_cell.angle_gamma   90.00
#
_symmetry.space_group_name_H-M   'P 1'
#
loop_
_entity.id
_entity.type
_entity.pdbx_description
1 polymer ?
#
loop_
_entity_poly.entity_id
_entity_poly.type
_entity_poly.pdbx_seq_one_letter_code
_entity_poly.pdbx_strand_id
1 'polypeptide(L)'
;MNKFVKTLVLVAVAVVGTATFTSVGAISSDEAVQSALARVPGATIANVTEFNRDYDHGRLEYEGEIHYNGYEYDFEIDADTGTFTKWEVERKHY
;
A
#
# COMPACT_ATOMS: atom_id res chain seq x y z
N MET A 1 -5.05 -29.56 13.97
CA MET A 1 -6.07 -28.79 13.22
C MET A 1 -6.50 -27.64 14.11
N ASN A 2 -5.80 -26.52 14.00
CA ASN A 2 -5.87 -25.47 15.02
C ASN A 2 -6.73 -24.36 14.44
N LYS A 3 -7.99 -24.38 14.84
CA LYS A 3 -9.06 -23.46 14.47
C LYS A 3 -8.79 -22.11 15.13
N PHE A 4 -8.20 -21.16 14.40
CA PHE A 4 -8.00 -19.81 14.92
C PHE A 4 -9.23 -18.95 14.65
N VAL A 5 -10.09 -18.91 15.66
CA VAL A 5 -11.17 -17.94 15.81
C VAL A 5 -10.53 -16.56 16.01
N LYS A 6 -10.66 -15.66 15.03
CA LYS A 6 -10.37 -14.23 15.22
C LYS A 6 -11.68 -13.49 15.47
N THR A 7 -12.07 -13.41 16.72
CA THR A 7 -13.16 -12.53 17.17
C THR A 7 -12.68 -11.08 17.07
N LEU A 8 -13.25 -10.31 16.15
CA LEU A 8 -13.13 -8.85 16.16
C LEU A 8 -14.39 -8.27 16.80
N VAL A 9 -14.23 -7.69 17.99
CA VAL A 9 -15.28 -6.92 18.67
C VAL A 9 -15.44 -5.60 17.92
N LEU A 10 -16.56 -5.43 17.21
CA LEU A 10 -16.96 -4.15 16.62
C LEU A 10 -17.92 -3.44 17.57
N VAL A 11 -17.40 -2.43 18.28
CA VAL A 11 -18.23 -1.44 18.97
C VAL A 11 -18.88 -0.59 17.90
N ALA A 12 -20.20 -0.70 17.74
CA ALA A 12 -20.96 0.16 16.84
C ALA A 12 -21.10 1.55 17.47
N VAL A 13 -20.25 2.49 17.05
CA VAL A 13 -20.49 3.93 17.24
C VAL A 13 -21.27 4.41 16.01
N ALA A 14 -22.53 4.80 16.21
CA ALA A 14 -23.36 5.38 15.17
C ALA A 14 -22.86 6.79 14.81
N VAL A 15 -22.09 6.90 13.73
CA VAL A 15 -21.92 8.14 12.98
C VAL A 15 -22.48 7.90 11.58
N VAL A 16 -23.39 8.76 11.14
CA VAL A 16 -23.94 8.75 9.78
C VAL A 16 -22.77 9.03 8.81
N GLY A 17 -22.25 7.98 8.21
CA GLY A 17 -21.16 8.03 7.24
C GLY A 17 -21.19 6.73 6.45
N THR A 18 -21.12 6.82 5.13
CA THR A 18 -21.15 5.69 4.19
C THR A 18 -20.17 4.59 4.63
N ALA A 19 -20.69 3.48 5.14
CA ALA A 19 -19.89 2.31 5.46
C ALA A 19 -19.43 1.69 4.14
N THR A 20 -18.16 1.90 3.80
CA THR A 20 -17.50 1.15 2.72
C THR A 20 -17.35 -0.29 3.20
N PHE A 21 -17.97 -1.21 2.48
CA PHE A 21 -17.72 -2.62 2.64
C PHE A 21 -16.33 -2.89 2.07
N THR A 22 -15.31 -3.01 2.91
CA THR A 22 -14.03 -3.57 2.49
C THR A 22 -14.25 -5.06 2.28
N SER A 23 -14.60 -5.41 1.05
CA SER A 23 -14.24 -6.71 0.51
C SER A 23 -12.74 -6.87 0.76
N VAL A 24 -12.34 -7.82 1.61
CA VAL A 24 -10.93 -8.27 1.68
C VAL A 24 -10.67 -9.04 0.38
N GLY A 25 -10.62 -8.30 -0.72
CA GLY A 25 -10.01 -8.69 -1.98
C GLY A 25 -8.68 -7.97 -2.08
N ALA A 26 -7.79 -8.47 -2.94
CA ALA A 26 -6.53 -7.80 -3.22
C ALA A 26 -6.77 -6.32 -3.56
N ILE A 27 -5.92 -5.45 -3.03
CA ILE A 27 -5.93 -4.02 -3.35
C ILE A 27 -5.61 -3.83 -4.82
N SER A 28 -6.14 -2.77 -5.40
CA SER A 28 -5.84 -2.36 -6.77
C SER A 28 -4.48 -1.66 -6.87
N SER A 29 -3.95 -1.54 -8.09
CA SER A 29 -2.75 -0.77 -8.38
C SER A 29 -2.88 0.69 -7.93
N ASP A 30 -4.05 1.29 -8.15
CA ASP A 30 -4.31 2.68 -7.76
C ASP A 30 -4.28 2.84 -6.24
N GLU A 31 -4.87 1.89 -5.50
CA GLU A 31 -4.82 1.88 -4.04
C GLU A 31 -3.39 1.70 -3.51
N ALA A 32 -2.57 0.88 -4.16
CA ALA A 32 -1.16 0.71 -3.82
C ALA A 32 -0.37 2.02 -4.00
N VAL A 33 -0.52 2.67 -5.17
CA VAL A 33 0.13 3.96 -5.45
C VAL A 33 -0.33 5.06 -4.47
N GLN A 34 -1.63 5.16 -4.20
CA GLN A 34 -2.14 6.15 -3.23
C GLN A 34 -1.61 5.87 -1.82
N SER A 35 -1.47 4.61 -1.43
CA SER A 35 -0.89 4.22 -0.14
C SER A 35 0.58 4.63 -0.03
N ALA A 36 1.36 4.47 -1.10
CA ALA A 36 2.76 4.90 -1.15
C ALA A 36 2.88 6.44 -1.12
N LEU A 37 2.09 7.16 -1.92
CA LEU A 37 2.06 8.62 -1.93
C LEU A 37 1.66 9.22 -0.58
N ALA A 38 0.75 8.58 0.15
CA ALA A 38 0.36 9.02 1.49
C ALA A 38 1.53 9.04 2.50
N ARG A 39 2.61 8.26 2.26
CA ARG A 39 3.83 8.27 3.07
C ARG A 39 4.84 9.35 2.68
N VAL A 40 4.64 10.05 1.55
CA VAL A 40 5.52 11.11 1.05
C VAL A 40 4.73 12.42 0.92
N PRO A 41 4.56 13.19 2.02
CA PRO A 41 3.78 14.41 1.99
C PRO A 41 4.28 15.41 0.93
N GLY A 42 3.38 15.80 0.03
CA GLY A 42 3.66 16.74 -1.05
C GLY A 42 4.04 16.09 -2.38
N ALA A 43 4.39 14.81 -2.41
CA ALA A 43 4.53 14.06 -3.65
C ALA A 43 3.15 13.81 -4.29
N THR A 44 3.14 13.69 -5.61
CA THR A 44 1.96 13.40 -6.42
C THR A 44 2.23 12.22 -7.34
N ILE A 45 1.22 11.75 -8.07
CA ILE A 45 1.41 10.67 -9.04
C ILE A 45 2.45 11.01 -10.13
N ALA A 46 2.68 12.30 -10.42
CA ALA A 46 3.71 12.73 -11.34
C ALA A 46 5.14 12.48 -10.83
N ASN A 47 5.29 12.16 -9.55
CA ASN A 47 6.56 11.81 -8.92
C ASN A 47 6.82 10.30 -8.89
N VAL A 48 5.84 9.47 -9.26
CA VAL A 48 6.03 8.02 -9.40
C VAL A 48 6.81 7.78 -10.69
N THR A 49 8.03 7.31 -10.58
CA THR A 49 8.97 7.12 -11.70
C THR A 49 8.94 5.71 -12.25
N GLU A 50 8.66 4.74 -11.40
CA GLU A 50 8.51 3.33 -11.76
C GLU A 50 7.35 2.70 -11.00
N PHE A 51 6.64 1.78 -11.67
CA PHE A 51 5.58 0.99 -11.05
C PHE A 51 5.39 -0.34 -11.79
N ASN A 52 5.56 -1.45 -11.08
CA ASN A 52 5.48 -2.80 -11.60
C ASN A 52 4.58 -3.70 -10.73
N ARG A 53 4.26 -4.86 -11.30
CA ARG A 53 3.49 -5.92 -10.66
C ARG A 53 4.26 -7.22 -10.83
N ASP A 54 4.75 -7.78 -9.73
CA ASP A 54 5.48 -9.04 -9.75
C ASP A 54 4.78 -10.11 -8.91
N TYR A 55 5.02 -11.39 -9.23
CA TYR A 55 4.53 -12.53 -8.47
C TYR A 55 5.69 -13.23 -7.78
N ASP A 56 5.89 -12.93 -6.49
CA ASP A 56 6.86 -13.64 -5.66
C ASP A 56 6.16 -14.78 -4.88
N HIS A 57 6.64 -16.01 -5.02
CA HIS A 57 6.08 -17.20 -4.36
C HIS A 57 4.55 -17.38 -4.52
N GLY A 58 3.97 -16.91 -5.64
CA GLY A 58 2.54 -16.96 -5.92
C GLY A 58 1.71 -15.86 -5.27
N ARG A 59 2.36 -14.88 -4.63
CA ARG A 59 1.77 -13.65 -4.09
C ARG A 59 2.02 -12.51 -5.08
N LEU A 60 0.99 -11.76 -5.42
CA LEU A 60 1.14 -10.53 -6.21
C LEU A 60 1.68 -9.42 -5.31
N GLU A 61 2.71 -8.72 -5.78
CA GLU A 61 3.30 -7.56 -5.13
C GLU A 61 3.28 -6.36 -6.09
N TYR A 62 3.00 -5.19 -5.53
CA TYR A 62 3.10 -3.91 -6.21
C TYR A 62 4.42 -3.26 -5.81
N GLU A 63 5.30 -3.05 -6.77
CA GLU A 63 6.59 -2.40 -6.58
C GLU A 63 6.60 -1.05 -7.29
N GLY A 64 7.25 -0.05 -6.71
CA GLY A 64 7.48 1.21 -7.40
C GLY A 64 8.45 2.13 -6.71
N GLU A 65 8.74 3.23 -7.41
CA GLU A 65 9.68 4.27 -6.99
C GLU A 65 8.99 5.63 -7.02
N ILE A 66 9.21 6.44 -5.99
CA ILE A 66 8.79 7.86 -5.97
C ILE A 66 10.05 8.72 -5.92
N HIS A 67 10.19 9.65 -6.87
CA HIS A 67 11.26 10.66 -6.85
C HIS A 67 10.71 12.00 -6.40
N TYR A 68 11.08 12.42 -5.20
CA TYR A 68 10.59 13.67 -4.64
C TYR A 68 11.62 14.34 -3.73
N ASN A 69 11.81 15.66 -3.93
CA ASN A 69 12.65 16.51 -3.08
C ASN A 69 14.10 16.00 -2.87
N GLY A 70 14.70 15.40 -3.91
CA GLY A 70 16.06 14.87 -3.86
C GLY A 70 16.21 13.49 -3.20
N TYR A 71 15.09 12.79 -3.00
CA TYR A 71 15.06 11.41 -2.51
C TYR A 71 14.36 10.50 -3.52
N GLU A 72 14.80 9.25 -3.54
CA GLU A 72 14.12 8.10 -4.10
C GLU A 72 13.49 7.32 -2.94
N TYR A 73 12.22 6.97 -3.08
CA TYR A 73 11.46 6.16 -2.14
C TYR A 73 11.03 4.88 -2.84
N ASP A 74 11.68 3.76 -2.50
CA ASP A 74 11.38 2.45 -3.06
C ASP A 74 10.37 1.74 -2.15
N PHE A 75 9.30 1.23 -2.74
CA PHE A 75 8.26 0.54 -2.00
C PHE A 75 7.85 -0.76 -2.66
N GLU A 76 7.51 -1.74 -1.83
CA GLU A 76 6.82 -2.96 -2.22
C GLU A 76 5.61 -3.13 -1.31
N ILE A 77 4.46 -3.48 -1.90
CA ILE A 77 3.19 -3.67 -1.21
C ILE A 77 2.59 -5.02 -1.61
N ASP A 78 2.32 -5.86 -0.60
CA ASP A 78 1.57 -7.10 -0.73
C ASP A 78 0.15 -6.78 -1.24
N ALA A 79 -0.22 -7.31 -2.41
CA ALA A 79 -1.48 -6.97 -3.03
C ALA A 79 -2.69 -7.55 -2.27
N ASP A 80 -2.57 -8.69 -1.60
CA ASP A 80 -3.68 -9.33 -0.90
C ASP A 80 -4.07 -8.58 0.38
N THR A 81 -3.11 -7.93 1.02
CA THR A 81 -3.27 -7.30 2.34
C THR A 81 -3.11 -5.79 2.32
N GLY A 82 -2.46 -5.23 1.30
CA GLY A 82 -2.04 -3.83 1.25
C GLY A 82 -0.90 -3.48 2.20
N THR A 83 -0.18 -4.49 2.73
CA THR A 83 0.93 -4.28 3.67
C THR A 83 2.20 -3.91 2.90
N PHE A 84 2.93 -2.89 3.36
CA PHE A 84 4.26 -2.61 2.85
C PHE A 84 5.24 -3.70 3.27
N THR A 85 5.77 -4.44 2.31
CA THR A 85 6.82 -5.45 2.49
C THR A 85 8.21 -4.82 2.41
N LYS A 86 8.35 -3.71 1.67
CA LYS A 86 9.56 -2.89 1.60
C LYS A 86 9.23 -1.39 1.68
N TRP A 87 10.12 -0.65 2.33
CA TRP A 87 10.13 0.80 2.34
C TRP A 87 11.57 1.30 2.55
N GLU A 88 12.20 1.74 1.48
CA GLU A 88 13.57 2.27 1.49
C GLU A 88 13.57 3.73 1.04
N VAL A 89 14.48 4.52 1.60
CA VAL A 89 14.61 5.94 1.29
C VAL A 89 16.08 6.23 1.04
N GLU A 90 16.41 6.60 -0.19
CA GLU A 90 17.76 6.96 -0.59
C GLU A 90 17.82 8.43 -0.99
N ARG A 91 18.83 9.16 -0.51
CA ARG A 91 19.11 10.50 -1.01
C ARG A 91 19.84 10.40 -2.35
N LYS A 92 19.21 10.86 -3.44
CA LYS A 92 19.86 10.92 -4.74
C LYS A 92 20.67 12.22 -4.87
N HIS A 93 21.93 12.06 -5.24
CA HIS A 93 22.80 13.15 -5.66
C HIS A 93 22.80 13.19 -7.18
N TYR A 94 21.94 14.03 -7.75
CA TYR A 94 21.94 14.32 -9.20
C TYR A 94 23.05 15.31 -9.57
#